data_AF-A0A7V2JD18-F1
#
_entry.id   AF-A0A7V2JD18-F1
#
_cell.length_a   1.000
_cell.length_b   1.000
_cell.length_c   1.000
_cell.angle_alpha   90.00
_cell.angle_beta   90.00
_cell.angle_gamma   90.00
#
_symmetry.space_group_name_H-M   'P 1'
#
loop_
_entity.id
_entity.type
_entity.pdbx_description
1 polymer ?
#
loop_
_entity_poly.entity_id
_entity_poly.type
_entity_poly.pdbx_seq_one_letter_code
_entity_poly.pdbx_strand_id
1 'polypeptide(L)'
;MFSKRFCQSCLLEFIFLILIITNLFSYQLIYSNNGISGRIYNDIDELRKSVGEFNDALIGVFIKPDDVIDDVSFLCLGSSSKAFLAEELGFLIGVYLKKHGVNFCISGFPLVLSPNVETEVLDSKDFVSSSPYVTAQILELYYLGLIRSGIFPVIDASNGFDIDVISSLKTRG
;
A
#
# COMPACT_ATOMS: atom_id res chain seq x y z
N MET A 1 34.21 -8.16 19.20
CA MET A 1 34.08 -8.63 17.81
C MET A 1 32.71 -9.31 17.67
N PHE A 2 31.70 -8.54 17.25
CA PHE A 2 30.32 -8.86 16.81
C PHE A 2 29.59 -7.49 16.79
N SER A 3 29.98 -6.50 15.97
CA SER A 3 29.89 -6.39 14.51
C SER A 3 28.48 -6.61 13.94
N LYS A 4 27.79 -5.48 13.69
CA LYS A 4 26.92 -5.22 12.52
C LYS A 4 25.58 -5.97 12.38
N ARG A 5 24.68 -5.90 13.37
CA ARG A 5 23.23 -6.20 13.15
C ARG A 5 22.23 -5.19 13.73
N PHE A 6 22.70 -4.01 14.18
CA PHE A 6 21.87 -3.04 14.90
C PHE A 6 21.44 -1.81 14.07
N CYS A 7 21.50 -1.87 12.74
CA CYS A 7 21.47 -0.66 11.89
C CYS A 7 20.33 -0.59 10.84
N GLN A 8 19.47 -1.61 10.69
CA GLN A 8 18.37 -1.56 9.70
C GLN A 8 16.98 -1.34 10.31
N SER A 9 16.70 -1.89 11.50
CA SER A 9 15.36 -1.77 12.11
C SER A 9 15.04 -0.34 12.58
N CYS A 10 16.00 0.38 13.16
CA CYS A 10 15.78 1.78 13.56
C CYS A 10 15.60 2.74 12.37
N LEU A 11 16.12 2.40 11.19
CA LEU A 11 16.01 3.24 10.00
C LEU A 11 14.62 3.10 9.34
N LEU A 12 14.05 1.89 9.39
CA LEU A 12 12.69 1.60 8.92
C LEU A 12 11.63 2.23 9.84
N GLU A 13 11.85 2.20 11.15
CA GLU A 13 10.98 2.87 12.14
C GLU A 13 11.01 4.40 12.00
N PHE A 14 12.13 4.98 11.57
CA PHE A 14 12.23 6.42 11.28
C PHE A 14 11.53 6.82 9.96
N ILE A 15 11.53 5.93 8.96
CA ILE A 15 10.79 6.12 7.69
C ILE A 15 9.27 6.00 7.92
N PHE A 16 8.84 5.12 8.82
CA PHE A 16 7.43 5.00 9.23
C PHE A 16 6.92 6.19 10.05
N LEU A 17 7.80 6.91 10.75
CA LEU A 17 7.40 8.05 11.59
C LEU A 17 7.28 9.38 10.83
N ILE A 18 7.88 9.53 9.64
CA ILE A 18 7.94 10.81 8.92
C ILE A 18 6.71 11.09 8.03
N LEU A 19 5.84 10.10 7.76
CA LEU A 19 4.63 10.30 6.95
C LEU A 19 3.34 10.53 7.76
N ILE A 20 3.43 10.63 9.09
CA ILE A 20 2.28 10.84 9.98
C ILE A 20 1.96 12.33 10.20
N ILE A 21 2.82 13.26 9.76
CA ILE A 21 2.63 14.68 10.06
C ILE A 21 2.80 15.50 8.77
N THR A 22 1.71 15.64 7.99
CA THR A 22 1.23 16.94 7.51
C THR A 22 -0.02 16.80 6.61
N ASN A 23 -1.13 17.33 7.14
CA ASN A 23 -2.21 18.02 6.43
C ASN A 23 -3.22 17.21 5.58
N LEU A 24 -4.34 16.96 6.26
CA LEU A 24 -5.68 16.51 5.83
C LEU A 24 -6.32 17.16 4.58
N PHE A 25 -5.63 18.01 3.80
CA PHE A 25 -6.26 18.70 2.65
C PHE A 25 -5.39 18.83 1.39
N SER A 26 -4.14 18.33 1.39
CA SER A 26 -3.18 18.59 0.30
C SER A 26 -2.79 17.37 -0.53
N TYR A 27 -3.37 16.19 -0.29
CA TYR A 27 -2.90 14.92 -0.86
C TYR A 27 -2.78 14.94 -2.39
N GLN A 28 -3.60 15.69 -3.13
CA GLN A 28 -3.48 15.74 -4.59
C GLN A 28 -2.18 16.37 -5.11
N LEU A 29 -1.49 17.22 -4.34
CA LEU A 29 -0.29 17.92 -4.79
C LEU A 29 0.83 17.82 -3.75
N ILE A 30 1.94 17.25 -4.16
CA ILE A 30 3.15 17.12 -3.33
C ILE A 30 3.95 18.41 -3.52
N TYR A 31 4.09 19.22 -2.49
CA TYR A 31 4.83 20.48 -2.55
C TYR A 31 6.26 20.30 -2.02
N SER A 32 7.24 20.81 -2.76
CA SER A 32 8.60 21.07 -2.28
C SER A 32 8.77 22.59 -2.14
N ASN A 33 9.79 23.04 -1.39
CA ASN A 33 10.02 24.45 -1.01
C ASN A 33 10.01 25.47 -2.18
N ASN A 34 10.00 25.03 -3.45
CA ASN A 34 9.95 25.88 -4.65
C ASN A 34 8.88 25.48 -5.70
N GLY A 35 7.88 24.62 -5.40
CA GLY A 35 6.82 24.28 -6.36
C GLY A 35 6.16 22.91 -6.15
N ILE A 36 5.26 22.53 -7.06
CA ILE A 36 4.64 21.19 -7.08
C ILE A 36 5.69 20.18 -7.54
N SER A 37 6.11 19.31 -6.62
CA SER A 37 7.06 18.22 -6.83
C SER A 37 6.39 16.90 -7.24
N GLY A 38 5.06 16.80 -7.19
CA GLY A 38 4.34 15.57 -7.47
C GLY A 38 2.83 15.69 -7.36
N ARG A 39 2.11 14.65 -7.78
CA ARG A 39 0.64 14.59 -7.78
C ARG A 39 0.17 13.21 -7.34
N ILE A 40 -0.94 13.17 -6.62
CA ILE A 40 -1.63 11.93 -6.24
C ILE A 40 -2.96 11.85 -6.97
N TYR A 41 -3.21 10.72 -7.61
CA TYR A 41 -4.46 10.39 -8.28
C TYR A 41 -5.29 9.47 -7.40
N ASN A 42 -6.61 9.67 -7.39
CA ASN A 42 -7.50 8.85 -6.59
C ASN A 42 -7.78 7.49 -7.23
N ASP A 43 -7.64 7.41 -8.55
CA ASP A 43 -7.83 6.18 -9.31
C ASP A 43 -6.94 6.14 -10.55
N ILE A 44 -6.93 4.97 -11.20
CA ILE A 44 -6.12 4.69 -12.39
C ILE A 44 -6.64 5.38 -13.65
N ASP A 45 -7.93 5.71 -13.70
CA ASP A 45 -8.57 6.35 -14.84
C ASP A 45 -8.31 7.85 -14.88
N GLU A 46 -8.24 8.51 -13.72
CA GLU A 46 -7.72 9.86 -13.54
C GLU A 46 -6.27 9.93 -14.00
N LEU A 47 -5.43 8.96 -13.60
CA LEU A 47 -4.06 8.85 -14.07
C LEU A 47 -4.03 8.74 -15.60
N ARG A 48 -4.81 7.84 -16.21
CA ARG A 48 -4.87 7.64 -17.67
C ARG A 48 -5.25 8.90 -18.44
N LYS A 49 -6.19 9.69 -17.92
CA LYS A 49 -6.63 10.96 -18.54
C LYS A 49 -5.54 12.03 -18.52
N SER A 50 -4.56 11.90 -17.64
CA SER A 50 -3.47 12.87 -17.45
C SER A 50 -2.17 12.49 -18.18
N VAL A 51 -2.13 11.33 -18.86
CA VAL A 51 -0.91 10.81 -19.50
C VAL A 51 -0.45 11.75 -20.62
N GLY A 52 0.67 12.43 -20.38
CA GLY A 52 1.31 13.34 -21.34
C GLY A 52 1.92 14.62 -20.75
N GLU A 53 1.61 14.96 -19.49
CA GLU A 53 1.99 16.27 -18.92
C GLU A 53 3.18 16.25 -17.95
N PHE A 54 3.80 15.10 -17.66
CA PHE A 54 4.71 14.98 -16.50
C PHE A 54 6.05 14.36 -16.86
N ASN A 55 7.09 15.18 -17.00
CA ASN A 55 8.46 14.69 -17.21
C ASN A 55 9.33 14.65 -15.94
N ASP A 56 8.93 15.28 -14.83
CA ASP A 56 9.77 15.32 -13.60
C ASP A 56 8.96 15.30 -12.27
N ALA A 57 7.67 15.00 -12.30
CA ALA A 57 6.82 15.01 -11.10
C ALA A 57 6.74 13.61 -10.46
N LEU A 58 6.80 13.54 -9.12
CA LEU A 58 6.54 12.32 -8.37
C LEU A 58 5.05 11.96 -8.47
N ILE A 59 4.72 10.80 -9.03
CA ILE A 59 3.33 10.36 -9.23
C ILE A 59 2.96 9.29 -8.21
N GLY A 60 1.90 9.57 -7.46
CA GLY A 60 1.22 8.64 -6.56
C GLY A 60 -0.15 8.27 -7.09
N VAL A 61 -0.62 7.07 -6.77
CA VAL A 61 -2.00 6.66 -7.08
C VAL A 61 -2.55 5.83 -5.93
N PHE A 62 -3.81 6.06 -5.57
CA PHE A 62 -4.56 5.13 -4.73
C PHE A 62 -4.95 3.91 -5.56
N ILE A 63 -4.66 2.71 -5.06
CA ILE A 63 -5.00 1.50 -5.78
C ILE A 63 -5.37 0.34 -4.87
N LYS A 64 -6.37 -0.40 -5.30
CA LYS A 64 -6.74 -1.71 -4.80
C LYS A 64 -6.47 -2.75 -5.88
N PRO A 65 -6.26 -4.02 -5.52
CA PRO A 65 -6.06 -5.09 -6.50
C PRO A 65 -7.12 -5.15 -7.60
N ASP A 66 -8.38 -4.88 -7.25
CA ASP A 66 -9.52 -4.94 -8.16
C ASP A 66 -9.61 -3.75 -9.12
N ASP A 67 -8.87 -2.67 -8.88
CA ASP A 67 -8.74 -1.55 -9.83
C ASP A 67 -7.87 -1.92 -11.05
N VAL A 68 -7.06 -2.99 -10.94
CA VAL A 68 -6.14 -3.44 -12.00
C VAL A 68 -6.58 -4.76 -12.61
N ILE A 69 -7.06 -5.68 -11.78
CA ILE A 69 -7.50 -7.00 -12.21
C ILE A 69 -8.91 -7.23 -11.68
N ASP A 70 -9.88 -7.21 -12.59
CA ASP A 70 -11.28 -7.48 -12.28
C ASP A 70 -11.41 -8.79 -11.46
N ASP A 71 -12.30 -8.76 -10.47
CA ASP A 71 -12.62 -9.88 -9.57
C ASP A 71 -11.50 -10.36 -8.64
N VAL A 72 -10.32 -9.70 -8.61
CA VAL A 72 -9.25 -10.02 -7.66
C VAL A 72 -9.24 -8.98 -6.54
N SER A 73 -9.72 -9.38 -5.35
CA SER A 73 -9.67 -8.55 -4.14
C SER A 73 -8.65 -9.06 -3.12
N PHE A 74 -8.35 -8.23 -2.11
CA PHE A 74 -7.55 -8.65 -0.96
C PHE A 74 -8.16 -9.86 -0.23
N LEU A 75 -9.49 -9.96 -0.21
CA LEU A 75 -10.20 -11.08 0.41
C LEU A 75 -9.94 -12.39 -0.32
N CYS A 76 -9.87 -12.34 -1.66
CA CYS A 76 -9.51 -13.49 -2.48
C CYS A 76 -8.10 -13.98 -2.13
N LEU A 77 -7.15 -13.07 -1.91
CA LEU A 77 -5.77 -13.41 -1.55
C LEU A 77 -5.68 -14.04 -0.16
N GLY A 78 -6.34 -13.46 0.85
CA GLY A 78 -6.33 -13.99 2.21
C GLY A 78 -7.14 -15.27 2.38
N SER A 79 -8.12 -15.52 1.51
CA SER A 79 -8.84 -16.79 1.44
C SER A 79 -8.06 -17.86 0.66
N SER A 80 -7.07 -17.46 -0.14
CA SER A 80 -6.20 -18.40 -0.83
C SER A 80 -5.20 -19.01 0.17
N SER A 81 -5.06 -20.34 0.17
CA SER A 81 -4.02 -21.01 0.97
C SER A 81 -2.60 -20.81 0.39
N LYS A 82 -2.42 -19.87 -0.55
CA LYS A 82 -1.23 -19.67 -1.37
C LYS A 82 -0.73 -18.24 -1.25
N ALA A 83 -0.13 -17.91 -0.10
CA ALA A 83 0.33 -16.56 0.19
C ALA A 83 1.33 -15.99 -0.84
N PHE A 84 2.10 -16.84 -1.53
CA PHE A 84 3.04 -16.40 -2.58
C PHE A 84 2.34 -15.66 -3.74
N LEU A 85 1.05 -15.93 -3.99
CA LEU A 85 0.27 -15.23 -5.01
C LEU A 85 0.12 -13.74 -4.71
N ALA A 86 0.15 -13.35 -3.43
CA ALA A 86 0.11 -11.95 -3.04
C ALA A 86 1.36 -11.21 -3.54
N GLU A 87 2.53 -11.82 -3.44
CA GLU A 87 3.79 -11.24 -3.94
C GLU A 87 3.79 -11.15 -5.47
N GLU A 88 3.37 -12.21 -6.17
CA GLU A 88 3.28 -12.19 -7.63
C GLU A 88 2.30 -11.13 -8.12
N LEU A 89 1.14 -11.01 -7.47
CA LEU A 89 0.16 -9.98 -7.79
C LEU A 89 0.71 -8.57 -7.54
N GLY A 90 1.33 -8.34 -6.39
CA GLY A 90 1.97 -7.06 -6.07
C GLY A 90 3.03 -6.70 -7.11
N PHE A 91 3.82 -7.66 -7.55
CA PHE A 91 4.80 -7.46 -8.61
C PHE A 91 4.15 -7.10 -9.95
N LEU A 92 3.08 -7.82 -10.36
CA LEU A 92 2.37 -7.56 -11.61
C LEU A 92 1.70 -6.19 -11.64
N ILE A 93 0.99 -5.83 -10.56
CA ILE A 93 0.39 -4.50 -10.39
C ILE A 93 1.49 -3.44 -10.42
N GLY A 94 2.59 -3.67 -9.73
CA GLY A 94 3.69 -2.73 -9.70
C GLY A 94 4.35 -2.51 -11.06
N VAL A 95 4.54 -3.56 -11.87
CA VAL A 95 5.00 -3.46 -13.26
C VAL A 95 4.00 -2.66 -14.11
N TYR A 96 2.70 -2.90 -13.92
CA TYR A 96 1.66 -2.15 -14.61
C TYR A 96 1.73 -0.65 -14.26
N LEU A 97 1.86 -0.32 -12.97
CA LEU A 97 1.98 1.05 -12.48
C LEU A 97 3.23 1.75 -13.00
N LYS A 98 4.37 1.04 -13.04
CA LYS A 98 5.61 1.57 -13.61
C LYS A 98 5.49 1.97 -15.07
N LYS A 99 4.77 1.18 -15.87
CA LYS A 99 4.51 1.52 -17.28
C LYS A 99 3.73 2.83 -17.44
N HIS A 100 2.99 3.24 -16.41
CA HIS A 100 2.23 4.49 -16.38
C HIS A 100 2.97 5.63 -15.65
N GLY A 101 4.27 5.47 -15.37
CA GLY A 101 5.08 6.52 -14.75
C GLY A 101 4.86 6.69 -13.24
N VAL A 102 4.16 5.77 -12.58
CA VAL A 102 3.89 5.85 -11.14
C VAL A 102 5.16 5.56 -10.33
N ASN A 103 5.38 6.35 -9.28
CA ASN A 103 6.52 6.21 -8.38
C ASN A 103 6.13 5.45 -7.10
N PHE A 104 4.96 5.75 -6.55
CA PHE A 104 4.47 5.14 -5.33
C PHE A 104 2.96 4.85 -5.42
N CYS A 105 2.54 3.88 -4.63
CA CYS A 105 1.18 3.37 -4.61
C CYS A 105 0.64 3.52 -3.21
N ILE A 106 -0.52 4.15 -3.05
CA ILE A 106 -1.21 4.26 -1.78
C ILE A 106 -2.25 3.14 -1.72
N SER A 107 -2.01 2.17 -0.85
CA SER A 107 -3.02 1.19 -0.51
C SER A 107 -3.62 1.60 0.83
N GLY A 108 -4.95 1.60 0.94
CA GLY A 108 -5.60 1.64 2.25
C GLY A 108 -5.09 0.50 3.12
N PHE A 109 -5.12 0.65 4.44
CA PHE A 109 -4.86 -0.44 5.38
C PHE A 109 -6.02 -1.45 5.26
N PRO A 110 -5.83 -2.62 4.62
CA PRO A 110 -6.94 -3.53 4.49
C PRO A 110 -7.22 -4.17 5.85
N LEU A 111 -8.52 -4.26 6.15
CA LEU A 111 -9.00 -4.56 7.47
C LEU A 111 -9.11 -6.07 7.71
N VAL A 112 -9.08 -6.45 8.98
CA VAL A 112 -9.41 -7.82 9.39
C VAL A 112 -10.94 -7.95 9.40
N LEU A 113 -11.46 -9.03 8.82
CA LEU A 113 -12.88 -9.37 8.94
C LEU A 113 -13.19 -9.72 10.38
N SER A 114 -13.86 -8.82 11.10
CA SER A 114 -14.40 -9.11 12.43
C SER A 114 -15.90 -9.40 12.36
N PRO A 115 -16.41 -10.36 13.16
CA PRO A 115 -17.85 -10.69 13.20
C PRO A 115 -18.75 -9.51 13.59
N ASN A 116 -18.16 -8.47 14.21
CA ASN A 116 -18.87 -7.31 14.71
C ASN A 116 -18.73 -6.08 13.79
N VAL A 117 -18.11 -6.22 12.61
CA VAL A 117 -18.09 -5.11 11.65
C VAL A 117 -19.46 -5.01 11.03
N GLU A 118 -20.13 -3.87 11.25
CA GLU A 118 -21.32 -3.50 10.48
C GLU A 118 -20.93 -3.46 9.01
N THR A 119 -21.37 -4.47 8.26
CA THR A 119 -21.07 -4.70 6.84
C THR A 119 -21.62 -3.60 5.93
N GLU A 120 -22.33 -2.62 6.50
CA GLU A 120 -22.93 -1.50 5.80
C GLU A 120 -21.96 -0.32 5.57
N VAL A 121 -20.78 -0.30 6.21
CA VAL A 121 -19.83 0.84 6.14
C VAL A 121 -18.58 0.56 5.31
N LEU A 122 -18.23 -0.71 5.08
CA LEU A 122 -16.98 -1.11 4.43
C LEU A 122 -17.25 -2.13 3.33
N ASP A 123 -16.69 -1.91 2.14
CA ASP A 123 -16.83 -2.87 1.04
C ASP A 123 -16.10 -4.16 1.43
N SER A 124 -16.73 -5.32 1.18
CA SER A 124 -16.16 -6.65 1.38
C SER A 124 -14.76 -6.83 0.79
N LYS A 125 -14.42 -6.02 -0.23
CA LYS A 125 -13.14 -5.99 -0.92
C LYS A 125 -12.01 -5.33 -0.15
N ASP A 126 -12.32 -4.56 0.88
CA ASP A 126 -11.36 -3.89 1.77
C ASP A 126 -10.76 -4.82 2.82
N PHE A 127 -11.29 -6.04 2.93
CA PHE A 127 -10.84 -7.01 3.91
C PHE A 127 -9.92 -8.07 3.29
N VAL A 128 -8.96 -8.56 4.06
CA VAL A 128 -8.06 -9.66 3.62
C VAL A 128 -8.50 -11.01 4.17
N SER A 129 -8.67 -11.10 5.50
CA SER A 129 -8.96 -12.33 6.22
C SER A 129 -9.54 -11.99 7.59
N SER A 130 -10.17 -12.98 8.25
CA SER A 130 -10.56 -12.87 9.66
C SER A 130 -9.38 -13.08 10.63
N SER A 131 -8.21 -13.48 10.12
CA SER A 131 -7.01 -13.68 10.92
C SER A 131 -6.04 -12.50 10.74
N PRO A 132 -5.71 -11.75 11.80
CA PRO A 132 -4.69 -10.69 11.74
C PRO A 132 -3.33 -11.19 11.23
N TYR A 133 -2.98 -12.45 11.54
CA TYR A 133 -1.75 -13.08 11.09
C TYR A 133 -1.72 -13.32 9.57
N VAL A 134 -2.83 -13.82 9.01
CA VAL A 134 -2.95 -14.02 7.56
C VAL A 134 -2.96 -12.66 6.85
N THR A 135 -3.70 -11.69 7.39
CA THR A 135 -3.73 -10.32 6.87
C THR A 135 -2.34 -9.71 6.81
N ALA A 136 -1.57 -9.79 7.90
CA ALA A 136 -0.19 -9.31 7.96
C ALA A 136 0.69 -10.00 6.91
N GLN A 137 0.59 -11.33 6.76
CA GLN A 137 1.40 -12.08 5.79
C GLN A 137 1.10 -11.69 4.34
N ILE A 138 -0.18 -11.56 3.99
CA ILE A 138 -0.59 -11.18 2.63
C ILE A 138 -0.13 -9.75 2.32
N LEU A 139 -0.28 -8.83 3.28
CA LEU A 139 0.18 -7.46 3.13
C LEU A 139 1.68 -7.35 2.93
N GLU A 140 2.45 -8.04 3.76
CA GLU A 140 3.92 -8.09 3.68
C GLU A 140 4.36 -8.56 2.29
N LEU A 141 3.82 -9.69 1.82
CA LEU A 141 4.17 -10.27 0.53
C LEU A 141 3.73 -9.39 -0.64
N TYR A 142 2.51 -8.83 -0.58
CA TYR A 142 2.01 -7.91 -1.58
C TYR A 142 2.88 -6.66 -1.71
N TYR A 143 3.22 -6.02 -0.59
CA TYR A 143 4.09 -4.85 -0.57
C TYR A 143 5.53 -5.18 -1.00
N LEU A 144 6.03 -6.36 -0.67
CA LEU A 144 7.31 -6.84 -1.19
C LEU A 144 7.29 -6.95 -2.72
N GLY A 145 6.21 -7.48 -3.30
CA GLY A 145 6.00 -7.53 -4.75
C GLY A 145 6.05 -6.15 -5.39
N LEU A 146 5.35 -5.16 -4.81
CA LEU A 146 5.39 -3.77 -5.27
C LEU A 146 6.81 -3.20 -5.22
N ILE A 147 7.52 -3.37 -4.10
CA ILE A 147 8.91 -2.90 -3.94
C ILE A 147 9.82 -3.54 -5.00
N ARG A 148 9.68 -4.84 -5.27
CA ARG A 148 10.45 -5.56 -6.29
C ARG A 148 10.21 -5.04 -7.71
N SER A 149 9.05 -4.47 -7.99
CA SER A 149 8.76 -3.79 -9.25
C SER A 149 9.28 -2.34 -9.31
N GLY A 150 9.80 -1.81 -8.20
CA GLY A 150 10.27 -0.45 -8.04
C GLY A 150 9.17 0.56 -7.67
N ILE A 151 7.98 0.10 -7.31
CA ILE A 151 6.90 0.94 -6.76
C ILE A 151 7.03 0.98 -5.24
N PHE A 152 7.03 2.18 -4.67
CA PHE A 152 7.05 2.34 -3.22
C PHE A 152 5.62 2.22 -2.66
N PRO A 153 5.32 1.22 -1.80
CA PRO A 153 4.02 1.12 -1.16
C PRO A 153 3.91 2.15 -0.02
N VAL A 154 2.79 2.86 0.02
CA VAL A 154 2.38 3.77 1.09
C VAL A 154 1.11 3.22 1.68
N ILE A 155 1.07 3.14 3.01
CA ILE A 155 -0.10 2.66 3.73
C ILE A 155 -0.90 3.86 4.20
N ASP A 156 -2.14 3.98 3.75
CA ASP A 156 -3.07 4.95 4.30
C ASP A 156 -3.74 4.40 5.57
N ALA A 157 -3.43 5.04 6.70
CA ALA A 157 -3.95 4.72 8.03
C ALA A 157 -5.00 5.74 8.52
N SER A 158 -5.51 6.59 7.62
CA SER A 158 -6.50 7.63 7.92
C SER A 158 -7.78 7.07 8.55
N ASN A 159 -8.22 5.89 8.12
CA ASN A 159 -9.39 5.17 8.64
C ASN A 159 -9.07 4.29 9.86
N GLY A 160 -7.89 4.44 10.46
CA GLY A 160 -7.39 3.59 11.53
C GLY A 160 -6.67 2.34 11.00
N PHE A 161 -6.06 1.61 11.93
CA PHE A 161 -5.32 0.38 11.66
C PHE A 161 -5.64 -0.66 12.73
N ASP A 162 -5.56 -1.93 12.36
CA ASP A 162 -5.70 -3.03 13.31
C ASP A 162 -4.36 -3.25 14.05
N ILE A 163 -4.38 -3.06 15.38
CA ILE A 163 -3.21 -3.21 16.25
C ILE A 163 -2.68 -4.65 16.20
N ASP A 164 -3.55 -5.65 16.07
CA ASP A 164 -3.17 -7.06 16.03
C ASP A 164 -2.48 -7.41 14.71
N VAL A 165 -2.86 -6.75 13.61
CA VAL A 165 -2.13 -6.84 12.32
C VAL A 165 -0.75 -6.22 12.45
N ILE A 166 -0.63 -5.02 13.05
CA ILE A 166 0.67 -4.39 13.26
C ILE A 166 1.57 -5.23 14.16
N SER A 167 1.00 -5.79 15.24
CA SER A 167 1.72 -6.69 16.14
C SER A 167 2.21 -7.95 15.40
N SER A 168 1.37 -8.50 14.52
CA SER A 168 1.71 -9.64 13.66
C SER A 168 2.79 -9.32 12.63
N LEU A 169 2.83 -8.09 12.11
CA LEU A 169 3.91 -7.62 11.23
C LEU A 169 5.24 -7.47 12.00
N LYS A 170 5.21 -6.89 13.20
CA LYS A 170 6.40 -6.67 14.04
C LYS A 170 7.07 -7.95 14.52
N THR A 171 6.28 -9.00 14.76
CA THR A 171 6.79 -10.29 15.23
C THR A 171 7.50 -11.11 14.15
N ARG A 172 7.41 -10.70 12.88
CA ARG A 172 8.05 -11.37 11.73
C ARG A 172 9.40 -10.77 11.32
N GLY A 173 9.70 -9.53 11.71
CA GLY A 173 10.96 -8.83 11.40
C GLY A 173 12.08 -9.15 12.37
#